data_AF-A0A0Q6E5Z4-F1
#
_entry.id   AF-A0A0Q6E5Z4-F1
#
_cell.length_a   1.000
_cell.length_b   1.000
_cell.length_c   1.000
_cell.angle_alpha   90.00
_cell.angle_beta   90.00
_cell.angle_gamma   90.00
#
_symmetry.space_group_name_H-M   'P 1'
#
loop_
_entity.id
_entity.type
_entity.pdbx_description
1 polymer ?
#
loop_
_entity_poly.entity_id
_entity_poly.type
_entity_poly.pdbx_seq_one_letter_code
_entity_poly.pdbx_strand_id
1 'polypeptide(L)'
;TDKVQFSFKFDGSSAQVYDVAVGADLDALIVNLNAASGFSTYAVASKSGSELVITGKTLGADKSIELTNVTYTDTLGASIELPTATNLPYSEKAKLTSAAFGGPITLDADDKIQFDIAVGGAASKLVTIDKATIDAALSSNTGTIGTSANYVTVLNKALTNAGVTGVAASIETVGLDAGRIVFTSTARGSTASIKISDAAATKGAMEISVDTIDISASTLAALGADSGDKIRQVISAYVSVVNTAIGKVTTAASNLGAVSKQIETQTNFVDTLVDTINKGVGDLIDADLSEESTRLQALQTKQQLGVQALSIANASTQNILRLFQ
;
A
#
# COMPACT_ATOMS: atom_id res chain seq x y z
N THR A 1 24.70 10.64 50.36
CA THR A 1 24.20 10.91 49.00
C THR A 1 22.77 11.36 49.13
N ASP A 2 22.37 12.37 48.39
CA ASP A 2 21.01 12.90 48.42
C ASP A 2 20.03 11.81 48.03
N LYS A 3 18.86 11.84 48.68
CA LYS A 3 17.80 10.86 48.49
C LYS A 3 16.52 11.57 48.08
N VAL A 4 15.74 10.90 47.25
CA VAL A 4 14.34 11.24 47.06
C VAL A 4 13.52 10.05 47.49
N GLN A 5 12.55 10.32 48.36
CA GLN A 5 11.54 9.38 48.77
C GLN A 5 10.30 9.58 47.91
N PHE A 6 9.82 8.52 47.28
CA PHE A 6 8.54 8.50 46.58
C PHE A 6 7.55 7.62 47.34
N SER A 7 6.34 8.09 47.55
CA SER A 7 5.24 7.29 48.08
C SER A 7 4.20 7.04 46.99
N PHE A 8 4.02 5.79 46.59
CA PHE A 8 3.07 5.40 45.55
C PHE A 8 1.99 4.48 46.09
N LYS A 9 0.75 4.70 45.65
CA LYS A 9 -0.37 3.77 45.80
C LYS A 9 -0.58 3.05 44.47
N PHE A 10 -0.69 1.73 44.49
CA PHE A 10 -0.95 0.93 43.29
C PHE A 10 -2.30 0.24 43.44
N ASP A 11 -3.21 0.39 42.47
CA ASP A 11 -4.48 -0.34 42.40
C ASP A 11 -5.29 -0.32 43.71
N GLY A 12 -5.36 0.85 44.36
CA GLY A 12 -6.11 1.02 45.61
C GLY A 12 -5.44 0.42 46.86
N SER A 13 -4.24 -0.17 46.76
CA SER A 13 -3.47 -0.75 47.88
C SER A 13 -3.01 0.30 48.92
N SER A 14 -2.40 -0.14 50.02
CA SER A 14 -1.67 0.79 50.90
C SER A 14 -0.47 1.41 50.17
N ALA A 15 -0.17 2.68 50.47
CA ALA A 15 0.96 3.39 49.90
C ALA A 15 2.29 2.68 50.23
N GLN A 16 3.12 2.47 49.22
CA GLN A 16 4.46 1.92 49.30
C GLN A 16 5.47 3.06 49.21
N VAL A 17 6.49 3.03 50.07
CA VAL A 17 7.50 4.07 50.17
C VAL A 17 8.81 3.55 49.57
N TYR A 18 9.42 4.35 48.69
CA TYR A 18 10.66 4.03 48.00
C TYR A 18 11.68 5.13 48.21
N ASP A 19 12.74 4.79 48.94
CA ASP A 19 13.90 5.66 49.13
C ASP A 19 14.95 5.37 48.07
N VAL A 20 15.21 6.33 47.20
CA VAL A 20 16.16 6.17 46.09
C VAL A 20 17.20 7.29 46.09
N ALA A 21 18.42 6.95 45.70
CA ALA A 21 19.46 7.96 45.50
C ALA A 21 19.14 8.80 44.26
N VAL A 22 19.33 10.12 44.34
CA VAL A 22 19.02 11.04 43.23
C VAL A 22 19.93 10.80 42.02
N GLY A 23 21.20 10.49 42.28
CA GLY A 23 22.19 10.36 41.20
C GLY A 23 22.59 11.73 40.62
N ALA A 24 23.27 11.71 39.46
CA ALA A 24 23.79 12.91 38.81
C ALA A 24 22.76 13.61 37.91
N ASP A 25 21.78 12.88 37.39
CA ASP A 25 20.75 13.36 36.46
C ASP A 25 19.47 12.52 36.56
N LEU A 26 18.45 12.90 35.77
CA LEU A 26 17.17 12.20 35.71
C LEU A 26 17.32 10.73 35.26
N ASP A 27 18.29 10.42 34.39
CA ASP A 27 18.52 9.06 33.92
C ASP A 27 19.06 8.17 35.06
N ALA A 28 19.98 8.69 35.88
CA ALA A 28 20.47 8.02 37.08
C ALA A 28 19.35 7.78 38.12
N LEU A 29 18.47 8.77 38.31
CA LEU A 29 17.29 8.62 39.17
C LEU A 29 16.35 7.51 38.67
N ILE A 30 16.09 7.46 37.36
CA ILE A 30 15.25 6.43 36.74
C ILE A 30 15.84 5.03 36.94
N VAL A 31 17.15 4.86 36.76
CA VAL A 31 17.84 3.58 37.00
C VAL A 31 17.70 3.16 38.45
N ASN A 32 17.93 4.07 39.40
CA ASN A 32 17.82 3.79 40.83
C ASN A 32 16.38 3.42 41.23
N LEU A 33 15.38 4.11 40.66
CA LEU A 33 13.98 3.83 40.93
C LEU A 33 13.54 2.47 40.36
N ASN A 34 13.99 2.14 39.15
CA ASN A 34 13.75 0.81 38.56
C ASN A 34 14.50 -0.33 39.26
N ALA A 35 15.62 -0.04 39.94
CA ALA A 35 16.36 -1.00 40.73
C ALA A 35 15.77 -1.20 42.15
N ALA A 36 14.90 -0.30 42.60
CA ALA A 36 14.27 -0.39 43.92
C ALA A 36 13.37 -1.63 44.02
N SER A 37 13.64 -2.49 45.01
CA SER A 37 12.87 -3.70 45.26
C SER A 37 11.40 -3.37 45.54
N GLY A 38 10.49 -4.06 44.87
CA GLY A 38 9.05 -3.83 44.98
C GLY A 38 8.51 -2.74 44.05
N PHE A 39 9.30 -1.74 43.66
CA PHE A 39 8.87 -0.76 42.65
C PHE A 39 8.77 -1.40 41.28
N SER A 40 9.81 -2.15 40.88
CA SER A 40 9.87 -2.85 39.59
C SER A 40 8.86 -3.99 39.44
N THR A 41 8.19 -4.39 40.52
CA THR A 41 7.06 -5.33 40.49
C THR A 41 5.78 -4.66 39.99
N TYR A 42 5.52 -3.42 40.42
CA TYR A 42 4.26 -2.71 40.15
C TYR A 42 4.38 -1.62 39.09
N ALA A 43 5.59 -1.13 38.79
CA ALA A 43 5.79 -0.04 37.85
C ALA A 43 7.18 -0.06 37.18
N VAL A 44 7.34 0.85 36.22
CA VAL A 44 8.59 1.20 35.55
C VAL A 44 8.66 2.71 35.45
N ALA A 45 9.81 3.26 35.84
CA ALA A 45 10.16 4.64 35.61
C ALA A 45 10.83 4.79 34.24
N SER A 46 10.52 5.87 33.54
CA SER A 46 11.06 6.24 32.23
C SER A 46 11.11 7.77 32.12
N LYS A 47 11.70 8.31 31.05
CA LYS A 47 11.66 9.74 30.78
C LYS A 47 10.87 10.06 29.51
N SER A 48 10.19 11.21 29.54
CA SER A 48 9.61 11.85 28.36
C SER A 48 10.07 13.31 28.33
N GLY A 49 11.08 13.62 27.51
CA GLY A 49 11.72 14.93 27.54
C GLY A 49 12.40 15.20 28.88
N SER A 50 11.97 16.25 29.59
CA SER A 50 12.43 16.62 30.94
C SER A 50 11.56 16.04 32.07
N GLU A 51 10.57 15.20 31.75
CA GLU A 51 9.61 14.66 32.72
C GLU A 51 9.93 13.22 33.12
N LEU A 52 9.79 12.91 34.40
CA LEU A 52 9.78 11.55 34.94
C LEU A 52 8.40 10.92 34.70
N VAL A 53 8.35 9.82 33.97
CA VAL A 53 7.12 9.10 33.64
C VAL A 53 7.14 7.74 34.33
N ILE A 54 6.17 7.53 35.21
CA ILE A 54 5.95 6.25 35.88
C ILE A 54 4.82 5.50 35.18
N THR A 55 5.11 4.30 34.70
CA THR A 55 4.15 3.42 34.01
C THR A 55 3.89 2.19 34.84
N GLY A 56 2.62 1.87 35.09
CA GLY A 56 2.23 0.70 35.87
C GLY A 56 2.44 -0.60 35.11
N LYS A 57 2.99 -1.59 35.79
CA LYS A 57 2.95 -3.01 35.40
C LYS A 57 1.70 -3.58 36.02
N THR A 58 0.61 -3.54 35.26
CA THR A 58 -0.76 -3.91 35.66
C THR A 58 -0.83 -5.11 36.60
N LEU A 59 -1.48 -4.95 37.77
CA LEU A 59 -1.93 -6.05 38.63
C LEU A 59 -3.15 -5.64 39.49
N GLY A 60 -4.23 -5.17 38.86
CA GLY A 60 -5.46 -4.84 39.58
C GLY A 60 -6.63 -4.35 38.71
N ALA A 61 -7.84 -4.41 39.27
CA ALA A 61 -9.08 -4.00 38.62
C ALA A 61 -9.18 -2.47 38.41
N ASP A 62 -8.49 -1.69 39.24
CA ASP A 62 -8.59 -0.22 39.24
C ASP A 62 -7.50 0.48 38.41
N LYS A 63 -6.47 -0.26 37.94
CA LYS A 63 -5.38 0.22 37.07
C LYS A 63 -4.87 1.62 37.46
N SER A 64 -4.59 1.83 38.74
CA SER A 64 -4.30 3.16 39.29
C SER A 64 -2.89 3.23 39.88
N ILE A 65 -2.20 4.33 39.59
CA ILE A 65 -0.98 4.73 40.29
C ILE A 65 -1.21 6.13 40.84
N GLU A 66 -1.18 6.28 42.16
CA GLU A 66 -1.27 7.57 42.82
C GLU A 66 0.07 7.89 43.46
N LEU A 67 0.66 9.04 43.13
CA LEU A 67 1.82 9.56 43.84
C LEU A 67 1.32 10.40 45.01
N THR A 68 1.45 9.89 46.24
CA THR A 68 0.89 10.54 47.43
C THR A 68 1.86 11.54 48.05
N ASN A 69 3.16 11.25 48.02
CA ASN A 69 4.18 12.11 48.60
C ASN A 69 5.52 12.01 47.85
N VAL A 70 6.24 13.13 47.77
CA VAL A 70 7.65 13.17 47.34
C VAL A 70 8.43 14.03 48.32
N THR A 71 9.50 13.47 48.87
CA THR A 71 10.38 14.20 49.79
C THR A 71 11.81 14.09 49.31
N TYR A 72 12.48 15.23 49.11
CA TYR A 72 13.92 15.25 48.89
C TYR A 72 14.63 15.44 50.22
N THR A 73 15.66 14.64 50.47
CA THR A 73 16.51 14.72 51.66
C THR A 73 17.97 14.84 51.22
N ASP A 74 18.61 15.93 51.59
CA ASP A 74 20.05 16.12 51.38
C ASP A 74 20.86 15.26 52.36
N THR A 75 22.11 14.97 52.01
CA THR A 75 23.15 14.38 52.86
C THR A 75 23.24 14.90 54.29
N LEU A 76 22.89 16.17 54.53
CA LEU A 76 22.88 16.79 55.87
C LEU A 76 21.58 16.55 56.66
N GLY A 77 20.62 15.80 56.10
CA GLY A 77 19.35 15.42 56.73
C GLY A 77 18.23 16.45 56.60
N ALA A 78 18.51 17.63 56.02
CA ALA A 78 17.48 18.59 55.69
C ALA A 78 16.55 18.02 54.61
N SER A 79 15.23 18.13 54.82
CA SER A 79 14.23 17.57 53.92
C SER A 79 13.24 18.64 53.46
N ILE A 80 12.84 18.57 52.19
CA ILE A 80 11.77 19.39 51.62
C ILE A 80 10.73 18.48 50.99
N GLU A 81 9.46 18.70 51.35
CA GLU A 81 8.34 18.09 50.64
C GLU A 81 8.13 18.81 49.32
N LEU A 82 8.18 18.06 48.23
CA LEU A 82 7.88 18.58 46.90
C LEU A 82 6.35 18.51 46.71
N PRO A 83 5.74 19.55 46.12
CA PRO A 83 4.30 19.56 45.91
C PRO A 83 3.88 18.35 45.06
N THR A 84 3.01 17.51 45.61
CA THR A 84 2.37 16.42 44.88
C THR A 84 1.08 16.93 44.25
N ALA A 85 0.89 16.62 42.97
CA ALA A 85 -0.37 16.90 42.31
C ALA A 85 -1.42 15.89 42.80
N THR A 86 -2.46 16.39 43.47
CA THR A 86 -3.67 15.60 43.76
C THR A 86 -4.48 15.48 42.47
N ASN A 87 -4.99 14.28 42.17
CA ASN A 87 -5.68 13.96 40.91
C ASN A 87 -4.79 14.10 39.66
N LEU A 88 -3.56 13.56 39.69
CA LEU A 88 -2.81 13.33 38.46
C LEU A 88 -3.75 12.63 37.45
N PRO A 89 -4.03 13.23 36.27
CA PRO A 89 -4.98 12.66 35.34
C PRO A 89 -4.54 11.26 34.97
N TYR A 90 -5.45 10.28 35.07
CA TYR A 90 -5.23 8.93 34.57
C TYR A 90 -4.71 9.03 33.14
N SER A 91 -3.42 8.73 33.03
CA SER A 91 -2.62 9.06 31.87
C SER A 91 -2.59 7.87 30.89
N GLU A 92 -3.25 6.77 31.26
CA GLU A 92 -3.33 5.57 30.45
C GLU A 92 -4.14 5.86 29.19
N LYS A 93 -3.43 5.71 28.07
CA LYS A 93 -4.03 5.52 26.77
C LYS A 93 -4.50 4.07 26.72
N ALA A 94 -5.65 3.81 26.12
CA ALA A 94 -6.03 2.45 25.80
C ALA A 94 -4.96 1.86 24.87
N LYS A 95 -4.42 0.70 25.25
CA LYS A 95 -3.46 -0.06 24.46
C LYS A 95 -4.04 -1.42 24.10
N LEU A 96 -3.88 -1.82 22.84
CA LEU A 96 -4.17 -3.17 22.38
C LEU A 96 -2.93 -3.74 21.70
N THR A 97 -2.30 -4.71 22.36
CA THR A 97 -1.08 -5.37 21.87
C THR A 97 -1.44 -6.51 20.92
N SER A 98 -0.81 -6.53 19.75
CA SER A 98 -0.90 -7.63 18.79
C SER A 98 -0.01 -8.83 19.17
N ALA A 99 -0.21 -9.95 18.49
CA ALA A 99 0.76 -11.03 18.51
C ALA A 99 2.11 -10.60 17.89
N ALA A 100 3.18 -11.33 18.20
CA ALA A 100 4.48 -11.09 17.58
C ALA A 100 4.37 -11.19 16.05
N PHE A 101 5.06 -10.30 15.33
CA PHE A 101 5.09 -10.32 13.87
C PHE A 101 5.75 -11.62 13.39
N GLY A 102 4.97 -12.49 12.75
CA GLY A 102 5.37 -13.85 12.40
C GLY A 102 6.31 -13.98 11.19
N GLY A 103 6.62 -12.88 10.51
CA GLY A 103 7.46 -12.85 9.31
C GLY A 103 6.80 -12.10 8.16
N PRO A 104 7.47 -12.02 6.99
CA PRO A 104 6.96 -11.30 5.84
C PRO A 104 5.57 -11.77 5.39
N ILE A 105 4.68 -10.83 5.08
CA ILE A 105 3.34 -11.09 4.56
C ILE A 105 3.27 -10.48 3.17
N THR A 106 2.79 -11.21 2.17
CA THR A 106 2.52 -10.68 0.83
C THR A 106 1.03 -10.85 0.53
N LEU A 107 0.37 -9.76 0.14
CA LEU A 107 -1.00 -9.77 -0.36
C LEU A 107 -0.99 -9.54 -1.88
N ASP A 108 -1.73 -10.37 -2.60
CA ASP A 108 -2.03 -10.12 -4.01
C ASP A 108 -3.22 -9.15 -4.18
N ALA A 109 -3.67 -8.94 -5.42
CA ALA A 109 -4.76 -7.99 -5.73
C ALA A 109 -6.14 -8.43 -5.22
N ASP A 110 -6.33 -9.74 -5.00
CA ASP A 110 -7.59 -10.35 -4.58
C ASP A 110 -7.62 -10.60 -3.05
N ASP A 111 -6.45 -10.60 -2.40
CA ASP A 111 -6.27 -10.76 -0.95
C ASP A 111 -6.68 -9.51 -0.14
N LYS A 112 -7.35 -9.76 0.99
CA LYS A 112 -7.74 -8.70 1.94
C LYS A 112 -7.62 -9.15 3.38
N ILE A 113 -7.05 -8.30 4.22
CA ILE A 113 -7.16 -8.39 5.67
C ILE A 113 -8.12 -7.30 6.12
N GLN A 114 -9.17 -7.69 6.83
CA GLN A 114 -10.21 -6.80 7.30
C GLN A 114 -10.43 -6.98 8.79
N PHE A 115 -10.71 -5.88 9.48
CA PHE A 115 -11.14 -5.89 10.87
C PHE A 115 -11.89 -4.62 11.17
N ASP A 116 -12.83 -4.71 12.12
CA ASP A 116 -13.55 -3.56 12.62
C ASP A 116 -12.82 -2.98 13.82
N ILE A 117 -12.70 -1.65 13.89
CA ILE A 117 -12.11 -0.96 15.05
C ILE A 117 -13.06 0.11 15.60
N ALA A 118 -13.24 0.09 16.92
CA ALA A 118 -13.96 1.10 17.69
C ALA A 118 -13.01 1.76 18.69
N VAL A 119 -13.01 3.09 18.73
CA VAL A 119 -12.12 3.89 19.59
C VAL A 119 -12.95 4.83 20.46
N GLY A 120 -12.70 4.85 21.76
CA GLY A 120 -13.35 5.76 22.72
C GLY A 120 -14.87 5.70 22.72
N GLY A 121 -15.46 4.51 22.51
CA GLY A 121 -16.91 4.31 22.44
C GLY A 121 -17.58 4.77 21.13
N ALA A 122 -16.81 5.23 20.13
CA ALA A 122 -17.33 5.55 18.80
C ALA A 122 -17.79 4.29 18.05
N ALA A 123 -18.62 4.47 17.01
CA ALA A 123 -19.06 3.38 16.13
C ALA A 123 -17.87 2.68 15.47
N SER A 124 -17.96 1.35 15.34
CA SER A 124 -16.97 0.55 14.65
C SER A 124 -16.80 0.99 13.19
N LYS A 125 -15.55 1.06 12.74
CA LYS A 125 -15.20 1.32 11.34
C LYS A 125 -14.43 0.15 10.77
N LEU A 126 -14.78 -0.25 9.56
CA LEU A 126 -14.11 -1.30 8.80
C LEU A 126 -12.77 -0.80 8.28
N VAL A 127 -11.70 -1.42 8.75
CA VAL A 127 -10.34 -1.23 8.23
C VAL A 127 -10.05 -2.35 7.25
N THR A 128 -9.61 -1.98 6.04
CA THR A 128 -9.19 -2.93 5.01
C THR A 128 -7.73 -2.71 4.68
N ILE A 129 -6.96 -3.79 4.64
CA ILE A 129 -5.59 -3.85 4.16
C ILE A 129 -5.60 -4.78 2.95
N ASP A 130 -5.37 -4.19 1.79
CA ASP A 130 -5.21 -4.86 0.51
C ASP A 130 -3.86 -4.49 -0.11
N LYS A 131 -3.52 -5.09 -1.24
CA LYS A 131 -2.28 -4.77 -1.98
C LYS A 131 -2.15 -3.27 -2.26
N ALA A 132 -3.23 -2.60 -2.69
CA ALA A 132 -3.22 -1.17 -2.99
C ALA A 132 -2.85 -0.32 -1.75
N THR A 133 -3.38 -0.69 -0.58
CA THR A 133 -3.07 -0.03 0.69
C THR A 133 -1.62 -0.26 1.10
N ILE A 134 -1.09 -1.47 0.90
CA ILE A 134 0.32 -1.78 1.18
C ILE A 134 1.26 -0.98 0.27
N ASP A 135 1.00 -1.03 -1.03
CA ASP A 135 1.79 -0.36 -2.06
C ASP A 135 1.78 1.15 -1.85
N ALA A 136 0.62 1.74 -1.53
CA ALA A 136 0.50 3.16 -1.22
C ALA A 136 1.17 3.57 0.11
N ALA A 137 1.24 2.67 1.09
CA ALA A 137 1.87 2.95 2.38
C ALA A 137 3.41 2.84 2.33
N LEU A 138 3.92 1.88 1.55
CA LEU A 138 5.35 1.56 1.47
C LEU A 138 6.03 2.13 0.22
N SER A 139 5.27 2.81 -0.65
CA SER A 139 5.75 3.27 -1.96
C SER A 139 6.40 2.14 -2.77
N SER A 140 5.82 0.94 -2.68
CA SER A 140 6.26 -0.27 -3.38
C SER A 140 5.15 -0.76 -4.32
N ASN A 141 5.43 -1.77 -5.15
CA ASN A 141 4.43 -2.41 -6.01
C ASN A 141 4.39 -3.93 -5.78
N THR A 142 4.85 -4.40 -4.63
CA THR A 142 5.00 -5.83 -4.34
C THR A 142 3.86 -6.39 -3.52
N GLY A 143 3.06 -5.56 -2.84
CA GLY A 143 2.08 -6.02 -1.86
C GLY A 143 2.73 -6.67 -0.63
N THR A 144 4.03 -6.48 -0.42
CA THR A 144 4.79 -7.17 0.63
C THR A 144 5.07 -6.29 1.84
N ILE A 145 4.69 -6.80 3.01
CA ILE A 145 5.04 -6.29 4.34
C ILE A 145 6.23 -7.11 4.84
N GLY A 146 7.44 -6.59 4.65
CA GLY A 146 8.68 -7.33 4.97
C GLY A 146 9.10 -7.30 6.44
N THR A 147 8.72 -6.26 7.20
CA THR A 147 9.16 -6.04 8.58
C THR A 147 8.02 -5.53 9.45
N SER A 148 8.17 -5.62 10.78
CA SER A 148 7.22 -5.05 11.73
C SER A 148 7.09 -3.53 11.59
N ALA A 149 8.17 -2.82 11.25
CA ALA A 149 8.13 -1.38 10.97
C ALA A 149 7.28 -1.06 9.73
N ASN A 150 7.44 -1.83 8.65
CA ASN A 150 6.60 -1.69 7.46
C ASN A 150 5.14 -1.97 7.80
N TYR A 151 4.88 -2.98 8.65
CA TYR A 151 3.52 -3.32 9.04
C TYR A 151 2.84 -2.18 9.82
N VAL A 152 3.56 -1.50 10.70
CA VAL A 152 3.07 -0.30 11.39
C VAL A 152 2.72 0.82 10.41
N THR A 153 3.55 1.07 9.40
CA THR A 153 3.27 2.07 8.37
C THR A 153 1.99 1.73 7.60
N VAL A 154 1.83 0.47 7.19
CA VAL A 154 0.63 -0.02 6.51
C VAL A 154 -0.61 0.10 7.40
N LEU A 155 -0.52 -0.28 8.68
CA LEU A 155 -1.62 -0.19 9.63
C LEU A 155 -2.08 1.26 9.82
N ASN A 156 -1.15 2.20 10.03
CA ASN A 156 -1.49 3.62 10.15
C ASN A 156 -2.12 4.18 8.87
N LYS A 157 -1.65 3.75 7.69
CA LYS A 157 -2.27 4.12 6.41
C LYS A 157 -3.68 3.56 6.29
N ALA A 158 -3.89 2.29 6.63
CA ALA A 158 -5.20 1.64 6.58
C ALA A 158 -6.20 2.29 7.55
N LEU A 159 -5.77 2.63 8.77
CA LEU A 159 -6.56 3.40 9.74
C LEU A 159 -6.97 4.76 9.17
N THR A 160 -6.04 5.47 8.53
CA THR A 160 -6.30 6.77 7.89
C THR A 160 -7.29 6.64 6.72
N ASN A 161 -7.11 5.63 5.86
CA ASN A 161 -8.01 5.35 4.73
C ASN A 161 -9.43 5.03 5.20
N ALA A 162 -9.57 4.30 6.31
CA ALA A 162 -10.85 4.01 6.95
C ALA A 162 -11.44 5.21 7.74
N GLY A 163 -10.70 6.33 7.81
CA GLY A 163 -11.11 7.53 8.55
C GLY A 163 -11.16 7.31 10.06
N VAL A 164 -10.42 6.35 10.59
CA VAL A 164 -10.31 6.10 12.03
C VAL A 164 -9.41 7.18 12.61
N THR A 165 -9.93 7.96 13.55
CA THR A 165 -9.18 8.98 14.27
C THR A 165 -9.07 8.60 15.74
N GLY A 166 -8.03 9.10 16.41
CA GLY A 166 -7.86 8.89 17.84
C GLY A 166 -7.15 7.59 18.24
N VAL A 167 -6.57 6.86 17.29
CA VAL A 167 -5.71 5.69 17.52
C VAL A 167 -4.52 5.70 16.56
N ALA A 168 -3.37 5.24 17.01
CA ALA A 168 -2.18 5.05 16.18
C ALA A 168 -1.55 3.69 16.48
N ALA A 169 -1.01 3.04 15.45
CA ALA A 169 -0.20 1.84 15.60
C ALA A 169 1.28 2.22 15.79
N SER A 170 1.98 1.55 16.69
CA SER A 170 3.43 1.71 16.91
C SER A 170 4.06 0.39 17.35
N ILE A 171 5.39 0.30 17.33
CA ILE A 171 6.12 -0.79 17.98
C ILE A 171 6.37 -0.38 19.43
N GLU A 172 5.99 -1.21 20.40
CA GLU A 172 6.34 -0.96 21.80
C GLU A 172 7.86 -1.16 21.96
N THR A 173 8.54 -0.21 22.59
CA THR A 173 9.99 -0.26 22.78
C THR A 173 10.40 -0.72 24.17
N VAL A 174 9.45 -0.83 25.10
CA VAL A 174 9.70 -1.07 26.53
C VAL A 174 8.70 -2.09 27.11
N GLY A 175 9.10 -2.77 28.19
CA GLY A 175 8.25 -3.70 28.91
C GLY A 175 8.13 -5.09 28.27
N LEU A 176 7.18 -5.89 28.77
CA LEU A 176 6.99 -7.29 28.35
C LEU A 176 6.51 -7.43 26.89
N ASP A 177 5.95 -6.36 26.34
CA ASP A 177 5.46 -6.28 24.97
C ASP A 177 6.47 -5.63 24.01
N ALA A 178 7.70 -5.37 24.45
CA ALA A 178 8.73 -4.78 23.60
C ALA A 178 8.92 -5.58 22.29
N GLY A 179 8.93 -4.88 21.16
CA GLY A 179 9.01 -5.44 19.82
C GLY A 179 7.66 -5.85 19.21
N ARG A 180 6.56 -5.82 19.98
CA ARG A 180 5.21 -6.08 19.46
C ARG A 180 4.57 -4.81 18.93
N ILE A 181 3.62 -4.97 18.01
CA ILE A 181 2.81 -3.85 17.52
C ILE A 181 1.67 -3.60 18.50
N VAL A 182 1.45 -2.33 18.83
CA VAL A 182 0.43 -1.85 19.76
C VAL A 182 -0.39 -0.76 19.09
N PHE A 183 -1.70 -0.87 19.22
CA PHE A 183 -2.60 0.25 18.95
C PHE A 183 -2.75 1.07 20.22
N THR A 184 -2.48 2.36 20.15
CA THR A 184 -2.53 3.26 21.30
C THR A 184 -3.51 4.40 21.00
N SER A 185 -4.43 4.68 21.93
CA SER A 185 -5.38 5.78 21.78
C SER A 185 -4.68 7.13 21.93
N THR A 186 -5.19 8.17 21.26
CA THR A 186 -4.73 9.55 21.51
C THR A 186 -5.36 10.14 22.76
N ALA A 187 -6.61 9.76 23.06
CA ALA A 187 -7.31 10.09 24.29
C ALA A 187 -6.74 9.31 25.49
N ARG A 188 -6.85 9.90 26.69
CA ARG A 188 -6.37 9.35 27.97
C ARG A 188 -7.53 9.26 28.96
N GLY A 189 -7.41 8.39 29.95
CA GLY A 189 -8.36 8.28 31.07
C GLY A 189 -9.49 7.28 30.82
N SER A 190 -10.48 7.25 31.72
CA SER A 190 -11.52 6.19 31.78
C SER A 190 -12.37 6.03 30.52
N THR A 191 -12.41 7.03 29.64
CA THR A 191 -13.16 6.98 28.37
C THR A 191 -12.30 6.51 27.18
N ALA A 192 -11.00 6.31 27.38
CA ALA A 192 -10.12 5.75 26.36
C ALA A 192 -10.39 4.24 26.24
N SER A 193 -10.81 3.80 25.06
CA SER A 193 -11.02 2.38 24.75
C SER A 193 -10.56 2.10 23.33
N ILE A 194 -10.06 0.89 23.08
CA ILE A 194 -9.84 0.35 21.74
C ILE A 194 -10.42 -1.05 21.72
N LYS A 195 -11.26 -1.33 20.73
CA LYS A 195 -11.78 -2.66 20.48
C LYS A 195 -11.57 -2.99 19.01
N ILE A 196 -10.98 -4.15 18.76
CA ILE A 196 -10.95 -4.76 17.43
C ILE A 196 -11.94 -5.94 17.43
N SER A 197 -12.79 -6.02 16.42
CA SER A 197 -13.71 -7.15 16.20
C SER A 197 -13.66 -7.61 14.75
N ASP A 198 -14.25 -8.79 14.48
CA ASP A 198 -14.51 -9.29 13.14
C ASP A 198 -13.27 -9.34 12.24
N ALA A 199 -12.12 -9.67 12.85
CA ALA A 199 -10.86 -9.80 12.15
C ALA A 199 -10.89 -11.03 11.23
N ALA A 200 -10.80 -10.79 9.93
CA ALA A 200 -10.82 -11.82 8.90
C ALA A 200 -9.70 -11.56 7.88
N ALA A 201 -8.99 -12.62 7.50
CA ALA A 201 -8.11 -12.61 6.34
C ALA A 201 -8.78 -13.46 5.26
N THR A 202 -9.12 -12.83 4.13
CA THR A 202 -9.59 -13.55 2.95
C THR A 202 -8.40 -13.66 2.02
N LYS A 203 -7.98 -14.90 1.78
CA LYS A 203 -7.13 -15.18 0.62
C LYS A 203 -8.01 -15.06 -0.61
N GLY A 204 -7.60 -14.25 -1.58
CA GLY A 204 -8.20 -14.22 -2.90
C GLY A 204 -8.29 -15.64 -3.46
N ALA A 205 -9.21 -15.88 -4.39
CA ALA A 205 -9.51 -17.20 -4.96
C ALA A 205 -8.37 -17.80 -5.82
N MET A 206 -7.10 -17.55 -5.50
CA MET A 206 -5.94 -17.85 -6.35
C MET A 206 -5.08 -19.05 -5.94
N GLU A 207 -5.46 -19.84 -4.93
CA GLU A 207 -4.78 -21.13 -4.67
C GLU A 207 -5.63 -22.38 -4.98
N ILE A 208 -6.94 -22.24 -5.23
CA ILE A 208 -7.75 -23.37 -5.68
C ILE A 208 -7.70 -23.39 -7.21
N SER A 209 -6.81 -24.22 -7.76
CA SER A 209 -6.89 -24.57 -9.17
C SER A 209 -8.23 -25.26 -9.41
N VAL A 210 -9.01 -24.76 -10.37
CA VAL A 210 -10.26 -25.41 -10.79
C VAL A 210 -10.00 -26.83 -11.27
N ASP A 211 -8.81 -27.09 -11.82
CA ASP A 211 -8.38 -28.42 -12.28
C ASP A 211 -8.21 -29.43 -11.13
N THR A 212 -7.86 -28.97 -9.92
CA THR A 212 -7.57 -29.84 -8.78
C THR A 212 -8.71 -29.91 -7.76
N ILE A 213 -9.91 -29.41 -8.10
CA ILE A 213 -11.07 -29.49 -7.21
C ILE A 213 -11.54 -30.96 -7.15
N ASP A 214 -11.42 -31.57 -5.98
CA ASP A 214 -11.92 -32.92 -5.70
C ASP A 214 -13.01 -32.86 -4.61
N ILE A 215 -14.24 -33.23 -5.00
CA ILE A 215 -15.43 -33.26 -4.13
C ILE A 215 -15.71 -34.64 -3.53
N SER A 216 -14.78 -35.58 -3.64
CA SER A 216 -14.93 -36.90 -3.01
C SER A 216 -15.03 -36.78 -1.49
N ALA A 217 -15.78 -37.69 -0.88
CA ALA A 217 -16.02 -37.65 0.56
C ALA A 217 -14.72 -37.72 1.38
N SER A 218 -13.71 -38.44 0.88
CA SER A 218 -12.39 -38.57 1.51
C SER A 218 -11.58 -37.28 1.51
N THR A 219 -11.60 -36.52 0.40
CA THR A 219 -10.86 -35.26 0.32
C THR A 219 -11.54 -34.18 1.15
N LEU A 220 -12.87 -34.09 1.09
CA LEU A 220 -13.64 -33.15 1.90
C LEU A 220 -13.48 -33.42 3.41
N ALA A 221 -13.48 -34.69 3.82
CA ALA A 221 -13.21 -35.06 5.21
C ALA A 221 -11.78 -34.69 5.64
N ALA A 222 -10.78 -34.86 4.76
CA ALA A 222 -9.40 -34.44 5.02
C ALA A 222 -9.25 -32.92 5.16
N LEU A 223 -10.13 -32.14 4.52
CA LEU A 223 -10.25 -30.68 4.69
C LEU A 223 -11.04 -30.27 5.94
N GLY A 224 -11.48 -31.22 6.77
CA GLY A 224 -12.26 -30.96 7.98
C GLY A 224 -13.75 -30.73 7.75
N ALA A 225 -14.26 -30.98 6.53
CA ALA A 225 -15.67 -30.98 6.20
C ALA A 225 -16.28 -32.37 6.45
N ASP A 226 -16.42 -32.72 7.73
CA ASP A 226 -16.90 -34.01 8.24
C ASP A 226 -18.41 -34.12 8.44
N SER A 227 -19.16 -33.03 8.22
CA SER A 227 -20.61 -32.94 8.42
C SER A 227 -21.30 -32.30 7.22
N GLY A 228 -22.58 -32.63 7.01
CA GLY A 228 -23.34 -32.18 5.85
C GLY A 228 -23.36 -30.66 5.66
N ASP A 229 -23.37 -29.88 6.75
CA ASP A 229 -23.34 -28.41 6.69
C ASP A 229 -21.97 -27.88 6.27
N LYS A 230 -20.88 -28.44 6.79
CA LYS A 230 -19.52 -28.07 6.38
C LYS A 230 -19.25 -28.45 4.92
N ILE A 231 -19.74 -29.60 4.48
CA ILE A 231 -19.66 -30.02 3.07
C ILE A 231 -20.37 -29.01 2.16
N ARG A 232 -21.58 -28.58 2.53
CA ARG A 232 -22.32 -27.54 1.79
C ARG A 232 -21.53 -26.22 1.71
N GLN A 233 -20.88 -25.81 2.80
CA GLN A 233 -20.04 -24.61 2.81
C GLN A 233 -18.84 -24.72 1.87
N VAL A 234 -18.11 -25.84 1.90
CA VAL A 234 -16.97 -26.07 1.00
C VAL A 234 -17.41 -26.11 -0.47
N ILE A 235 -18.50 -26.81 -0.78
CA ILE A 235 -19.05 -26.84 -2.14
C ILE A 235 -19.46 -25.43 -2.59
N SER A 236 -20.10 -24.64 -1.74
CA SER A 236 -20.46 -23.25 -2.06
C SER A 236 -19.22 -22.39 -2.34
N ALA A 237 -18.13 -22.60 -1.59
CA ALA A 237 -16.87 -21.92 -1.83
C ALA A 237 -16.26 -22.34 -3.18
N TYR A 238 -16.24 -23.62 -3.51
CA TYR A 238 -15.79 -24.12 -4.81
C TYR A 238 -16.62 -23.57 -5.97
N VAL A 239 -17.94 -23.51 -5.85
CA VAL A 239 -18.81 -22.87 -6.85
C VAL A 239 -18.43 -21.39 -7.04
N SER A 240 -18.13 -20.66 -5.96
CA SER A 240 -17.67 -19.27 -6.04
C SER A 240 -16.32 -19.13 -6.74
N VAL A 241 -15.39 -20.06 -6.51
CA VAL A 241 -14.09 -20.11 -7.21
C VAL A 241 -14.31 -20.35 -8.70
N VAL A 242 -15.12 -21.34 -9.07
CA VAL A 242 -15.43 -21.65 -10.47
C VAL A 242 -16.11 -20.47 -11.16
N ASN A 243 -17.08 -19.81 -10.52
CA ASN A 243 -17.74 -18.63 -11.08
C ASN A 243 -16.75 -17.47 -11.29
N THR A 244 -15.83 -17.25 -10.35
CA THR A 244 -14.77 -16.25 -10.51
C THR A 244 -13.84 -16.61 -11.68
N ALA A 245 -13.45 -17.88 -11.80
CA ALA A 245 -12.62 -18.35 -12.91
C ALA A 245 -13.32 -18.17 -14.26
N ILE A 246 -14.62 -18.48 -14.35
CA ILE A 246 -15.44 -18.20 -15.53
C ILE A 246 -15.42 -16.70 -15.84
N GLY A 247 -15.62 -15.83 -14.85
CA GLY A 247 -15.55 -14.37 -15.04
C GLY A 247 -14.19 -13.90 -15.57
N LYS A 248 -13.08 -14.47 -15.07
CA LYS A 248 -11.73 -14.19 -15.58
C LYS A 248 -11.55 -14.66 -17.03
N VAL A 249 -12.03 -15.85 -17.38
CA VAL A 249 -12.01 -16.38 -18.78
C VAL A 249 -12.87 -15.52 -19.70
N THR A 250 -14.08 -15.14 -19.30
CA THR A 250 -14.95 -14.24 -20.08
C THR A 250 -14.28 -12.89 -20.31
N THR A 251 -13.66 -12.30 -19.28
CA THR A 251 -12.92 -11.04 -19.41
C THR A 251 -11.75 -11.17 -20.38
N ALA A 252 -10.98 -12.26 -20.29
CA ALA A 252 -9.89 -12.53 -21.22
C ALA A 252 -10.39 -12.72 -22.67
N ALA A 253 -11.50 -13.44 -22.86
CA ALA A 253 -12.13 -13.61 -24.17
C ALA A 253 -12.65 -12.29 -24.74
N SER A 254 -13.27 -11.44 -23.91
CA SER A 254 -13.69 -10.09 -24.31
C SER A 254 -12.52 -9.21 -24.73
N ASN A 255 -11.41 -9.25 -23.99
CA ASN A 255 -10.18 -8.54 -24.35
C ASN A 255 -9.60 -9.05 -25.67
N LEU A 256 -9.55 -10.36 -25.88
CA LEU A 256 -9.09 -10.95 -27.14
C LEU A 256 -10.00 -10.57 -28.31
N GLY A 257 -11.31 -10.52 -28.10
CA GLY A 257 -12.28 -10.03 -29.09
C GLY A 257 -12.06 -8.55 -29.45
N ALA A 258 -11.80 -7.70 -28.46
CA ALA A 258 -11.46 -6.29 -28.68
C ALA A 258 -10.17 -6.12 -29.49
N VAL A 259 -9.12 -6.88 -29.13
CA VAL A 259 -7.85 -6.89 -29.88
C VAL A 259 -8.06 -7.40 -31.31
N SER A 260 -8.85 -8.45 -31.50
CA SER A 260 -9.19 -8.96 -32.83
C SER A 260 -9.88 -7.89 -33.70
N LYS A 261 -10.85 -7.15 -33.16
CA LYS A 261 -11.50 -6.06 -33.88
C LYS A 261 -10.55 -4.90 -34.20
N GLN A 262 -9.63 -4.60 -33.28
CA GLN A 262 -8.59 -3.60 -33.50
C GLN A 262 -7.67 -4.02 -34.65
N ILE A 263 -7.23 -5.28 -34.68
CA ILE A 263 -6.41 -5.84 -35.77
C ILE A 263 -7.17 -5.75 -37.09
N GLU A 264 -8.43 -6.17 -37.15
CA GLU A 264 -9.25 -6.08 -38.36
C GLU A 264 -9.36 -4.65 -38.89
N THR A 265 -9.56 -3.68 -37.99
CA THR A 265 -9.62 -2.26 -38.35
C THR A 265 -8.27 -1.76 -38.89
N GLN A 266 -7.16 -2.20 -38.28
CA GLN A 266 -5.81 -1.86 -38.74
C GLN A 266 -5.52 -2.48 -40.11
N THR A 267 -5.90 -3.74 -40.33
CA THR A 267 -5.76 -4.41 -41.64
C THR A 267 -6.51 -3.64 -42.72
N ASN A 268 -7.79 -3.32 -42.50
CA ASN A 268 -8.60 -2.57 -43.48
C ASN A 268 -8.01 -1.17 -43.77
N PHE A 269 -7.46 -0.50 -42.75
CA PHE A 269 -6.79 0.79 -42.93
C PHE A 269 -5.52 0.64 -43.79
N VAL A 270 -4.71 -0.39 -43.52
CA VAL A 270 -3.49 -0.68 -44.31
C VAL A 270 -3.84 -1.04 -45.74
N ASP A 271 -4.87 -1.85 -45.98
CA ASP A 271 -5.33 -2.21 -47.32
C ASP A 271 -5.78 -0.97 -48.10
N THR A 272 -6.57 -0.11 -47.46
CA THR A 272 -7.01 1.16 -48.06
C THR A 272 -5.83 2.10 -48.35
N LEU A 273 -4.84 2.13 -47.46
CA LEU A 273 -3.62 2.91 -47.64
C LEU A 273 -2.81 2.40 -48.84
N VAL A 274 -2.61 1.08 -48.94
CA VAL A 274 -1.92 0.44 -50.07
C VAL A 274 -2.65 0.72 -51.37
N ASP A 275 -3.98 0.59 -51.40
CA ASP A 275 -4.80 0.91 -52.57
C ASP A 275 -4.71 2.38 -53.00
N THR A 276 -4.61 3.28 -52.03
CA THR A 276 -4.47 4.72 -52.28
C THR A 276 -3.06 5.04 -52.80
N ILE A 277 -2.04 4.41 -52.24
CA ILE A 277 -0.65 4.53 -52.70
C ILE A 277 -0.53 3.99 -54.13
N ASN A 278 -1.10 2.82 -54.43
CA ASN A 278 -1.08 2.25 -55.78
C ASN A 278 -1.76 3.16 -56.81
N LYS A 279 -2.91 3.75 -56.48
CA LYS A 279 -3.55 4.75 -57.34
C LYS A 279 -2.69 6.00 -57.50
N GLY A 280 -2.17 6.56 -56.40
CA GLY A 280 -1.32 7.74 -56.46
C GLY A 280 -0.02 7.52 -57.24
N VAL A 281 0.61 6.35 -57.12
CA VAL A 281 1.78 5.98 -57.92
C VAL A 281 1.40 5.77 -59.38
N GLY A 282 0.26 5.12 -59.66
CA GLY A 282 -0.26 4.97 -61.02
C GLY A 282 -0.51 6.32 -61.70
N ASP A 283 -1.18 7.25 -61.01
CA ASP A 283 -1.46 8.59 -61.51
C ASP A 283 -0.17 9.37 -61.81
N LEU A 284 0.86 9.25 -60.95
CA LEU A 284 2.16 9.88 -61.18
C LEU A 284 2.89 9.27 -62.38
N ILE A 285 2.81 7.95 -62.58
CA ILE A 285 3.44 7.26 -63.72
C ILE A 285 2.70 7.57 -65.03
N ASP A 286 1.37 7.53 -65.02
CA ASP A 286 0.54 7.81 -66.20
C ASP A 286 0.67 9.28 -66.64
N ALA A 287 0.79 10.20 -65.67
CA ALA A 287 1.08 11.61 -65.94
C ALA A 287 2.45 11.79 -66.60
N ASP A 288 3.50 11.15 -66.09
CA ASP A 288 4.86 11.21 -66.64
C ASP A 288 4.91 10.63 -68.07
N LEU A 289 4.26 9.48 -68.30
CA LEU A 289 4.17 8.89 -69.63
C LEU A 289 3.44 9.81 -70.64
N SER A 290 2.40 10.51 -70.20
CA SER A 290 1.65 11.46 -71.03
C SER A 290 2.47 12.71 -71.39
N GLU A 291 3.22 13.25 -70.42
CA GLU A 291 4.15 14.37 -70.65
C GLU A 291 5.26 13.98 -71.62
N GLU A 292 5.90 12.83 -71.41
CA GLU A 292 6.98 12.35 -72.27
C GLU A 292 6.51 11.97 -73.68
N SER A 293 5.31 11.37 -73.81
CA SER A 293 4.69 11.10 -75.13
C SER A 293 4.39 12.39 -75.89
N THR A 294 3.87 13.41 -75.20
CA THR A 294 3.65 14.73 -75.78
C THR A 294 4.97 15.41 -76.17
N ARG A 295 5.99 15.29 -75.32
CA ARG A 295 7.34 15.80 -75.59
C ARG A 295 7.96 15.13 -76.81
N LEU A 296 7.80 13.81 -76.96
CA LEU A 296 8.27 13.05 -78.11
C LEU A 296 7.56 13.49 -79.39
N GLN A 297 6.23 13.65 -79.37
CA GLN A 297 5.47 14.16 -80.53
C GLN A 297 5.89 15.59 -80.92
N ALA A 298 6.10 16.45 -79.93
CA ALA A 298 6.61 17.80 -80.16
C ALA A 298 8.03 17.77 -80.77
N LEU A 299 8.89 16.85 -80.31
CA LEU A 299 10.23 16.67 -80.85
C LEU A 299 10.20 16.14 -82.29
N GLN A 300 9.35 15.16 -82.59
CA GLN A 300 9.14 14.64 -83.94
C GLN A 300 8.64 15.74 -84.89
N THR A 301 7.70 16.58 -84.44
CA THR A 301 7.21 17.73 -85.21
C THR A 301 8.33 18.74 -85.46
N LYS A 302 9.15 19.04 -84.44
CA LYS A 302 10.34 19.89 -84.59
C LYS A 302 11.35 19.32 -85.58
N GLN A 303 11.57 18.00 -85.58
CA GLN A 303 12.46 17.35 -86.53
C GLN A 303 11.90 17.38 -87.96
N GLN A 304 10.61 17.15 -88.15
CA GLN A 304 9.96 17.25 -89.47
C GLN A 304 10.05 18.68 -90.01
N LEU A 305 9.78 19.69 -89.18
CA LEU A 305 9.99 21.10 -89.52
C LEU A 305 11.46 21.42 -89.77
N GLY A 306 12.37 20.82 -89.02
CA GLY A 306 13.81 20.96 -89.22
C GLY A 306 14.27 20.40 -90.56
N VAL A 307 13.82 19.20 -90.95
CA VAL A 307 14.10 18.59 -92.26
C VAL A 307 13.48 19.42 -93.39
N GLN A 308 12.24 19.89 -93.22
CA GLN A 308 11.59 20.75 -94.21
C GLN A 308 12.29 22.10 -94.34
N ALA A 309 12.73 22.70 -93.23
CA ALA A 309 13.54 23.92 -93.24
C ALA A 309 14.90 23.70 -93.93
N LEU A 310 15.56 22.55 -93.68
CA LEU A 310 16.79 22.14 -94.37
C LEU A 310 16.57 21.89 -95.87
N SER A 311 15.45 21.26 -96.28
CA SER A 311 15.14 21.04 -97.69
C SER A 311 14.83 22.36 -98.40
N ILE A 312 14.14 23.29 -97.73
CA ILE A 312 13.89 24.66 -98.23
C ILE A 312 15.21 25.44 -98.33
N ALA A 313 16.08 25.36 -97.31
CA ALA A 313 17.38 26.03 -97.34
C ALA A 313 18.24 25.52 -98.51
N ASN A 314 18.34 24.20 -98.70
CA ASN A 314 19.07 23.60 -99.81
C ASN A 314 18.45 23.94 -101.18
N ALA A 315 17.12 23.90 -101.30
CA ALA A 315 16.43 24.31 -102.53
C ALA A 315 16.60 25.81 -102.82
N SER A 316 16.61 26.66 -101.79
CA SER A 316 16.86 28.10 -101.91
C SER A 316 18.28 28.38 -102.39
N THR A 317 19.30 27.69 -101.86
CA THR A 317 20.69 27.82 -102.36
C THR A 317 20.84 27.34 -103.80
N GLN A 318 20.15 26.26 -104.19
CA GLN A 318 20.14 25.78 -105.58
C GLN A 318 19.40 26.73 -106.54
N ASN A 319 18.31 27.36 -106.10
CA ASN A 319 17.62 28.38 -106.88
C ASN A 319 18.48 29.65 -107.05
N ILE A 320 19.27 30.02 -106.05
CA ILE A 320 20.26 31.10 -106.16
C ILE A 320 21.34 30.75 -107.20
N LEU A 321 21.86 29.52 -107.19
CA LEU A 321 22.85 29.06 -108.18
C LEU A 321 22.32 29.06 -109.63
N ARG A 322 21.03 28.78 -109.83
CA ARG A 322 20.37 28.90 -111.15
C ARG A 322 20.19 30.35 -111.61
N LEU A 323 20.21 31.32 -110.70
CA LEU A 323 20.13 32.74 -111.03
C LEU A 323 21.47 33.33 -111.48
N PHE A 324 22.57 32.62 -111.24
CA PHE A 324 23.93 33.02 -111.61
C PHE A 324 24.50 32.18 -112.78
N GLN A 325 23.67 31.37 -113.44
CA GLN A 325 23.93 30.75 -114.74
C GLN A 325 23.22 31.55 -115.84
#